data_AF-A0A7C1PDH9-F1
#
_entry.id   AF-A0A7C1PDH9-F1
#
_cell.length_a   1.000
_cell.length_b   1.000
_cell.length_c   1.000
_cell.angle_alpha   90.00
_cell.angle_beta   90.00
_cell.angle_gamma   90.00
#
_symmetry.space_group_name_H-M   'P 1'
#
loop_
_entity.id
_entity.type
_entity.pdbx_description
1 polymer ?
#
loop_
_entity_poly.entity_id
_entity_poly.type
_entity_poly.pdbx_seq_one_letter_code
_entity_poly.pdbx_strand_id
1 'polypeptide(L)'
;MEREERRPVGAVMVVGGGVSGIQAALDLADAGFKVYLVERQPAIGGRMAQLDKTFPTNDCSMCTLAPRLVECGRHPNITILTCAEIKKVTG
;
A
#
# COMPACT_ATOMS: atom_id res chain seq x y z
N MET A 1 2.94 22.74 15.07
CA MET A 1 1.77 21.91 15.42
C MET A 1 2.28 20.48 15.43
N GLU A 2 2.77 20.05 16.59
CA GLU A 2 3.44 18.77 16.80
C GLU A 2 2.41 17.64 16.69
N ARG A 3 2.50 16.82 15.64
CA ARG A 3 1.73 15.57 15.58
C ARG A 3 2.37 14.60 16.56
N GLU A 4 1.74 14.46 17.71
CA GLU A 4 2.01 13.42 18.70
C GLU A 4 2.18 12.06 17.99
N GLU A 5 3.40 11.51 18.01
CA GLU A 5 3.71 10.16 17.51
C GLU A 5 2.95 9.15 18.38
N ARG A 6 1.68 8.93 18.08
CA ARG A 6 0.92 7.78 18.59
C ARG A 6 1.72 6.54 18.20
N ARG A 7 2.42 5.96 19.16
CA ARG A 7 3.14 4.70 18.98
C ARG A 7 2.13 3.68 18.46
N PRO A 8 2.35 3.13 17.25
CA PRO A 8 1.38 2.24 16.65
C PRO A 8 1.15 1.04 17.57
N VAL A 9 -0.12 0.69 17.78
CA VAL A 9 -0.55 -0.30 18.78
C VAL A 9 -0.18 -1.74 18.39
N GLY A 10 0.41 -1.92 17.21
CA GLY A 10 0.89 -3.18 16.67
C GLY A 10 1.54 -2.98 15.30
N ALA A 11 2.16 -4.04 14.78
CA ALA A 11 2.73 -4.08 13.44
C ALA A 11 2.00 -5.11 12.58
N VAL A 12 1.67 -4.73 11.34
CA VAL A 12 1.01 -5.58 10.36
C VAL A 12 1.86 -5.64 9.10
N MET A 13 1.92 -6.81 8.46
CA MET A 13 2.59 -6.99 7.18
C MET A 13 1.55 -7.29 6.10
N VAL A 14 1.57 -6.49 5.04
CA VAL A 14 0.73 -6.67 3.84
C VAL A 14 1.61 -7.20 2.72
N VAL A 15 1.19 -8.30 2.10
CA VAL A 15 1.95 -8.99 1.05
C VAL A 15 1.29 -8.74 -0.30
N GLY A 16 2.01 -8.07 -1.19
CA GLY A 16 1.54 -7.66 -2.51
C GLY A 16 1.03 -6.22 -2.53
N GLY A 17 1.68 -5.37 -3.32
CA GLY A 17 1.39 -3.95 -3.54
C GLY A 17 0.46 -3.68 -4.72
N GLY A 18 -0.52 -4.56 -4.98
CA GLY A 18 -1.61 -4.26 -5.93
C GLY A 18 -2.64 -3.28 -5.33
N VAL A 19 -3.69 -2.95 -6.09
CA VAL A 19 -4.77 -2.04 -5.63
C VAL A 19 -5.37 -2.46 -4.28
N SER A 20 -5.55 -3.76 -4.06
CA SER A 20 -6.08 -4.31 -2.80
C SER A 20 -5.10 -4.14 -1.64
N GLY A 21 -3.82 -4.43 -1.86
CA GLY A 21 -2.79 -4.31 -0.82
C GLY A 21 -2.51 -2.86 -0.44
N ILE A 22 -2.53 -1.95 -1.42
CA ILE A 22 -2.42 -0.51 -1.18
C ILE A 22 -3.60 -0.03 -0.32
N GLN A 23 -4.83 -0.42 -0.66
CA GLN A 23 -6.00 -0.03 0.14
C GLN A 23 -5.93 -0.59 1.57
N ALA A 24 -5.63 -1.89 1.70
CA ALA A 24 -5.51 -2.52 3.01
C ALA A 24 -4.41 -1.85 3.87
N ALA A 25 -3.29 -1.48 3.25
CA ALA A 25 -2.20 -0.79 3.94
C ALA A 25 -2.62 0.60 4.43
N LEU A 26 -3.35 1.37 3.61
CA LEU A 26 -3.90 2.67 3.99
C LEU A 26 -4.89 2.54 5.15
N ASP A 27 -5.88 1.65 5.04
CA ASP A 27 -6.91 1.46 6.06
C ASP A 27 -6.30 1.08 7.43
N LEU A 28 -5.31 0.18 7.43
CA LEU A 28 -4.60 -0.24 8.64
C LEU A 28 -3.71 0.87 9.21
N ALA A 29 -3.08 1.66 8.35
CA ALA A 29 -2.20 2.74 8.77
C ALA A 29 -2.98 3.92 9.35
N ASP A 30 -4.17 4.22 8.80
CA ASP A 30 -5.14 5.18 9.33
C ASP A 30 -5.76 4.71 10.65
N ALA A 31 -5.96 3.40 10.81
CA ALA A 31 -6.37 2.80 12.08
C ALA A 31 -5.28 2.87 13.18
N GLY A 32 -4.07 3.33 12.83
CA GLY A 32 -2.98 3.55 13.78
C GLY A 32 -2.03 2.35 13.95
N PHE A 33 -2.01 1.41 13.00
CA PHE A 33 -1.02 0.32 12.98
C PHE A 33 0.21 0.71 12.15
N LYS A 34 1.36 0.13 12.49
CA LYS A 34 2.54 0.20 11.64
C LYS A 34 2.42 -0.85 10.55
N VAL A 35 2.46 -0.45 9.28
CA VAL A 35 2.26 -1.35 8.15
C VAL A 35 3.57 -1.53 7.38
N TYR A 36 3.93 -2.78 7.13
CA TYR A 36 4.99 -3.16 6.21
C TYR A 36 4.36 -3.68 4.92
N LEU A 37 4.45 -2.91 3.84
CA LEU A 37 3.93 -3.32 2.53
C LEU A 37 5.07 -3.94 1.72
N VAL A 38 5.00 -5.26 1.49
CA VAL A 38 6.01 -6.03 0.75
C VAL A 38 5.55 -6.24 -0.68
N GLU A 39 6.36 -5.84 -1.65
CA GLU A 39 6.10 -6.03 -3.08
C GLU A 39 7.34 -6.63 -3.77
N ARG A 40 7.10 -7.68 -4.56
CA ARG A 40 8.15 -8.38 -5.31
C ARG A 40 8.68 -7.55 -6.49
N GLN A 41 7.84 -6.71 -7.08
CA GLN A 41 8.18 -5.87 -8.21
C GLN A 41 8.89 -4.58 -7.74
N PRO A 42 9.57 -3.86 -8.64
CA PRO A 42 10.21 -2.58 -8.31
C PRO A 42 9.26 -1.45 -7.96
N ALA A 43 7.97 -1.61 -8.27
CA ALA A 43 6.94 -0.61 -8.05
C ALA A 43 5.65 -1.25 -7.55
N ILE A 44 4.91 -0.48 -6.75
CA ILE A 44 3.55 -0.78 -6.32
C ILE A 44 2.53 -0.32 -7.37
N GLY A 45 1.36 -0.93 -7.40
CA GLY A 45 0.26 -0.68 -8.34
C GLY A 45 -0.28 -1.95 -9.00
N GLY A 46 0.52 -3.02 -9.04
CA GLY A 46 0.14 -4.33 -9.56
C GLY A 46 -0.39 -4.29 -10.99
N ARG A 47 -1.36 -5.17 -11.30
CA ARG A 47 -1.97 -5.25 -12.64
C ARG A 47 -2.78 -4.01 -13.00
N MET A 48 -3.38 -3.34 -12.03
CA MET A 48 -4.22 -2.17 -12.30
C MET A 48 -3.40 -1.02 -12.90
N ALA A 49 -2.12 -0.89 -12.52
CA ALA A 49 -1.21 0.07 -13.13
C ALA A 49 -0.88 -0.23 -14.60
N GLN A 50 -1.17 -1.44 -15.09
CA GLN A 50 -0.91 -1.87 -16.47
C GLN A 50 -2.15 -1.73 -17.37
N LEU A 51 -3.31 -1.37 -16.81
CA LEU A 51 -4.56 -1.21 -17.56
C LEU A 51 -4.73 0.23 -18.02
N ASP A 52 -5.19 0.44 -19.25
CA ASP A 52 -5.53 1.79 -19.73
C ASP A 52 -6.83 2.30 -19.10
N LYS A 53 -7.86 1.46 -19.06
CA LYS A 53 -9.20 1.83 -18.58
C LYS A 53 -9.82 0.76 -17.69
N THR A 54 -10.69 1.20 -16.79
CA THR A 54 -11.44 0.34 -15.89
C THR A 54 -12.92 0.31 -16.27
N PHE A 55 -13.47 -0.89 -16.52
CA PHE A 55 -14.91 -1.08 -16.67
C PHE A 55 -15.59 -0.95 -15.29
N PRO A 56 -16.82 -0.41 -15.17
CA PRO A 56 -17.78 -0.01 -16.21
C PRO A 56 -17.66 1.44 -16.68
N THR A 57 -17.01 2.29 -15.90
CA THR A 57 -16.98 3.74 -16.14
C THR A 57 -16.04 4.15 -17.28
N ASN A 58 -15.14 3.25 -17.69
CA ASN A 58 -14.08 3.51 -18.66
C ASN A 58 -13.13 4.64 -18.23
N ASP A 59 -12.98 4.84 -16.92
CA ASP A 59 -12.01 5.77 -16.37
C ASP A 59 -10.59 5.27 -16.55
N CYS A 60 -9.65 6.21 -16.73
CA CYS A 60 -8.22 5.91 -16.75
C CYS A 60 -7.80 5.23 -15.44
N SER A 61 -7.24 4.02 -15.53
CA SER A 61 -6.88 3.24 -14.34
C SER A 61 -5.83 3.96 -13.49
N MET A 62 -4.91 4.67 -14.14
CA MET A 62 -3.89 5.45 -13.44
C MET A 62 -4.50 6.66 -12.71
N CYS A 63 -5.56 7.27 -13.24
CA CYS A 63 -6.21 8.42 -12.58
C CYS A 63 -6.85 8.02 -11.24
N THR A 64 -7.39 6.80 -11.14
CA THR A 64 -8.00 6.30 -9.90
C THR A 64 -6.97 5.69 -8.95
N LEU A 65 -5.90 5.10 -9.48
CA LEU A 65 -4.86 4.45 -8.69
C LEU A 65 -3.77 5.41 -8.17
N ALA A 66 -3.37 6.42 -8.95
CA ALA A 66 -2.34 7.38 -8.59
C ALA A 66 -2.54 8.07 -7.23
N PRO A 67 -3.74 8.56 -6.84
CA PRO A 67 -3.90 9.18 -5.53
C PRO A 67 -3.58 8.19 -4.39
N ARG A 68 -4.04 6.94 -4.52
CA ARG A 68 -3.79 5.86 -3.54
C ARG A 68 -2.30 5.53 -3.44
N LEU A 69 -1.59 5.50 -4.57
CA LEU A 69 -0.14 5.28 -4.60
C LEU A 69 0.62 6.38 -3.88
N VAL A 70 0.25 7.64 -4.13
CA VAL A 70 0.89 8.81 -3.51
C VAL A 70 0.60 8.87 -2.02
N GLU A 71 -0.63 8.60 -1.60
CA GLU A 71 -1.01 8.49 -0.19
C GLU A 71 -0.20 7.40 0.51
N CYS A 72 -0.17 6.19 -0.07
CA CYS A 72 0.56 5.07 0.52
C CYS A 72 2.06 5.35 0.63
N GLY A 73 2.65 6.01 -0.36
CA GLY A 73 4.07 6.37 -0.37
C GLY A 73 4.44 7.50 0.59
N ARG A 74 3.48 8.34 0.98
CA ARG A 74 3.71 9.47 1.91
C ARG A 74 3.22 9.20 3.33
N HIS A 75 2.52 8.09 3.57
CA HIS A 75 1.93 7.80 4.86
C HIS A 75 3.01 7.47 5.90
N PRO A 76 3.07 8.16 7.06
CA PRO A 76 4.15 8.00 8.04
C PRO A 76 4.20 6.62 8.69
N ASN A 77 3.05 5.93 8.77
CA ASN A 77 2.95 4.59 9.36
C ASN A 77 3.15 3.44 8.34
N ILE A 78 3.39 3.74 7.06
CA ILE A 78 3.58 2.71 6.02
C ILE A 78 5.06 2.68 5.63
N THR A 79 5.67 1.50 5.71
CA THR A 79 7.00 1.22 5.18
C THR A 79 6.87 0.32 3.96
N ILE A 80 7.24 0.84 2.79
CA ILE A 80 7.18 0.12 1.52
C ILE A 80 8.51 -0.61 1.29
N LEU A 81 8.44 -1.91 1.05
CA LEU A 81 9.55 -2.79 0.73
C LEU A 81 9.32 -3.37 -0.67
N THR A 82 9.80 -2.66 -1.69
CA THR A 82 9.81 -3.12 -3.08
C THR A 82 10.99 -4.05 -3.35
N CYS A 83 10.93 -4.81 -4.45
CA CYS A 83 11.94 -5.83 -4.79
C CYS A 83 12.17 -6.85 -3.66
N ALA A 84 11.13 -7.11 -2.86
CA ALA A 84 11.22 -7.98 -1.70
C ALA A 84 10.16 -9.09 -1.77
N GLU A 85 10.55 -10.30 -1.38
CA GLU A 85 9.67 -11.46 -1.34
C GLU A 85 9.80 -12.17 0.01
N ILE A 86 8.66 -12.64 0.52
CA ILE A 86 8.61 -13.34 1.80
C ILE A 86 9.05 -14.79 1.59
N LYS A 87 10.14 -15.19 2.25
CA LYS A 87 10.68 -16.55 2.15
C LYS A 87 9.98 -17.56 3.06
N LYS A 88 9.63 -17.14 4.27
CA LYS A 88 9.05 -18.01 5.29
C LYS A 88 8.31 -17.17 6.32
N VAL A 89 7.18 -17.69 6.80
CA VAL A 89 6.47 -17.17 7.98
C VAL A 89 6.53 -18.26 9.04
N THR A 90 6.91 -17.90 10.25
CA THR A 90 6.98 -18.80 11.41
C THR A 90 6.32 -18.11 12.60
N GLY A 91 5.55 -18.87 13.35
CA GLY A 91 4.84 -18.47 14.56
C GLY A 91 4.30 -19.70 15.27
#